data_AF-A0AA36GKH6-F1
#
_entry.id   AF-A0AA36GKH6-F1
#
_cell.length_a   1.000
_cell.length_b   1.000
_cell.length_c   1.000
_cell.angle_alpha   90.00
_cell.angle_beta   90.00
_cell.angle_gamma   90.00
#
_symmetry.space_group_name_H-M   'P 1'
#
loop_
_entity.id
_entity.type
_entity.pdbx_description
1 polymer ?
#
loop_
_entity_poly.entity_id
_entity_poly.type
_entity_poly.pdbx_seq_one_letter_code
_entity_poly.pdbx_strand_id
1 'polypeptide(L)'
;MGSSSLLEQRQAEEKAAWDAYWKVRDLESRGTFIPRARYYAHKWFDAPATWFRETIVEPLNNKNRLPYYHRKLSRVPEIDECGVNDKACFFEANEQFRLDKMVDGFILQTLRHRADRCLNYHETDFSPCAKVIEDLEENELNFFIKYGELGGEADVRDAYMKQKHRLIWERRHPEIMEERKRALKEHKEKLARGEFDYSFWKKGMFWQDKKNYEPPYEFHMSKASLEGDKPLSKDWEYYKKVAQDPEFDKEQGKKSEFHLF
;
A
#
# COMPACT_ATOMS: atom_id res chain seq x y z
N MET A 1 -15.01 41.46 13.17
CA MET A 1 -15.35 40.20 12.48
C MET A 1 -14.28 39.20 12.83
N GLY A 2 -14.47 38.43 13.90
CA GLY A 2 -13.50 37.42 14.32
C GLY A 2 -13.55 36.25 13.34
N SER A 3 -12.40 35.87 12.79
CA SER A 3 -12.29 34.65 12.00
C SER A 3 -12.66 33.46 12.88
N SER A 4 -13.76 32.79 12.57
CA SER A 4 -14.10 31.49 13.18
C SER A 4 -12.92 30.54 13.02
N SER A 5 -12.71 29.69 14.02
CA SER A 5 -11.63 28.70 13.95
C SER A 5 -11.89 27.72 12.79
N LEU A 6 -10.85 27.19 12.14
CA LEU A 6 -10.98 26.18 11.07
C LEU A 6 -11.80 24.95 11.47
N LEU A 7 -11.95 24.71 12.77
CA LEU A 7 -12.76 23.63 13.31
C LEU A 7 -14.26 23.99 13.27
N GLU A 8 -14.62 25.18 13.72
CA GLU A 8 -16.00 25.67 13.63
C GLU A 8 -16.47 25.77 12.18
N GLN A 9 -15.58 26.17 11.27
CA GLN A 9 -15.86 26.18 9.82
C GLN A 9 -16.18 24.78 9.30
N ARG A 10 -15.34 23.78 9.62
CA ARG A 10 -15.59 22.38 9.23
C ARG A 10 -16.89 21.82 9.82
N GLN A 11 -17.16 22.10 11.10
CA GLN A 11 -18.41 21.68 11.74
C GLN A 11 -19.64 22.29 11.06
N ALA A 12 -19.56 23.58 10.69
CA ALA A 12 -20.62 24.24 9.94
C ALA A 12 -20.80 23.68 8.52
N GLU A 13 -19.71 23.38 7.81
CA GLU A 13 -19.74 22.75 6.49
C GLU A 13 -20.34 21.34 6.55
N GLU A 14 -19.94 20.52 7.53
CA GLU A 14 -20.51 19.18 7.75
C GLU A 14 -22.01 19.26 8.04
N LYS A 15 -22.43 20.20 8.91
CA LYS A 15 -23.85 20.40 9.22
C LYS A 15 -24.64 20.84 7.99
N ALA A 16 -24.11 21.77 7.21
CA ALA A 16 -24.74 22.22 5.98
C ALA A 16 -24.87 21.09 4.94
N ALA A 17 -23.84 20.24 4.79
CA ALA A 17 -23.88 19.08 3.92
C ALA A 17 -24.92 18.04 4.41
N TRP A 18 -25.02 17.82 5.71
CA TRP A 18 -26.01 16.91 6.31
C TRP A 18 -27.45 17.41 6.13
N ASP A 19 -27.68 18.70 6.36
CA ASP A 19 -28.97 19.33 6.12
C ASP A 19 -29.36 19.28 4.63
N ALA A 20 -28.39 19.47 3.73
CA ALA A 20 -28.60 19.32 2.30
C ALA A 20 -28.99 17.89 1.92
N TYR A 21 -28.31 16.88 2.48
CA TYR A 21 -28.66 15.46 2.30
C TYR A 21 -30.12 15.19 2.70
N TRP A 22 -30.53 15.65 3.88
CA TRP A 22 -31.90 15.45 4.34
C TRP A 22 -32.95 16.21 3.53
N LYS A 23 -32.59 17.37 2.97
CA LYS A 23 -33.46 18.12 2.04
C LYS A 23 -33.68 17.33 0.74
N VAL A 24 -32.61 16.81 0.13
CA VAL A 24 -32.71 15.99 -1.09
C VAL A 24 -33.57 14.75 -0.83
N ARG A 25 -33.31 14.06 0.29
CA ARG A 25 -34.03 12.85 0.67
C ARG A 25 -35.51 13.10 1.02
N ASP A 26 -35.84 14.26 1.59
CA ASP A 26 -37.24 14.65 1.78
C ASP A 26 -37.94 14.83 0.42
N LEU A 27 -37.32 15.52 -0.53
CA LEU A 27 -37.85 15.72 -1.88
C LEU A 27 -38.06 14.39 -2.61
N GLU A 28 -37.08 13.49 -2.58
CA GLU A 28 -37.16 12.16 -3.19
C GLU A 28 -38.25 11.27 -2.57
N SER A 29 -38.55 11.45 -1.29
CA SER A 29 -39.56 10.65 -0.59
C SER A 29 -41.01 11.02 -0.93
N ARG A 30 -41.25 12.14 -1.63
CA ARG A 30 -42.60 12.63 -1.96
C ARG A 30 -43.20 11.81 -3.11
N GLY A 31 -44.49 11.49 -3.01
CA GLY A 31 -45.27 10.86 -4.08
C GLY A 31 -45.76 9.45 -3.77
N THR A 32 -44.93 8.57 -3.21
CA THR A 32 -45.32 7.18 -2.88
C THR A 32 -45.15 6.86 -1.39
N PHE A 33 -45.98 5.95 -0.87
CA PHE A 33 -46.00 5.64 0.57
C PHE A 33 -44.71 4.96 1.06
N ILE A 34 -44.13 4.04 0.28
CA ILE A 34 -42.98 3.23 0.71
C ILE A 34 -41.72 4.09 0.95
N PRO A 35 -41.27 4.96 0.01
CA PRO A 35 -40.13 5.85 0.25
C PRO A 35 -40.37 6.82 1.39
N ARG A 36 -41.62 7.29 1.56
CA ARG A 36 -42.00 8.19 2.66
C ARG A 36 -41.89 7.51 4.02
N ALA A 37 -42.40 6.29 4.15
CA ALA A 37 -42.28 5.49 5.37
C ALA A 37 -40.79 5.20 5.70
N ARG A 38 -39.99 4.84 4.69
CA ARG A 38 -38.53 4.66 4.84
C ARG A 38 -37.87 5.96 5.31
N TYR A 39 -38.16 7.10 4.69
CA TYR A 39 -37.62 8.40 5.08
C TYR A 39 -37.81 8.65 6.58
N TYR A 40 -39.05 8.50 7.08
CA TYR A 40 -39.35 8.72 8.49
C TYR A 40 -38.69 7.69 9.40
N ALA A 41 -38.64 6.41 9.02
CA ALA A 41 -37.94 5.39 9.79
C ALA A 41 -36.44 5.73 9.97
N HIS A 42 -35.76 6.07 8.88
CA HIS A 42 -34.35 6.48 8.95
C HIS A 42 -34.17 7.77 9.76
N LYS A 43 -35.06 8.75 9.59
CA LYS A 43 -35.00 10.02 10.35
C LYS A 43 -35.23 9.79 11.84
N TRP A 44 -36.06 8.81 12.21
CA TRP A 44 -36.32 8.46 13.60
C TRP A 44 -35.08 7.89 14.30
N PHE A 45 -34.21 7.16 13.58
CA PHE A 45 -32.92 6.71 14.11
C PHE A 45 -31.85 7.81 14.08
N ASP A 46 -31.81 8.60 13.01
CA ASP A 46 -30.75 9.58 12.80
C ASP A 46 -30.92 10.87 13.62
N ALA A 47 -32.14 11.37 13.77
CA ALA A 47 -32.41 12.59 14.52
C ALA A 47 -31.89 12.55 15.98
N PRO A 48 -32.13 11.49 16.77
CA PRO A 48 -31.56 11.42 18.12
C PRO A 48 -30.03 11.27 18.11
N ALA A 49 -29.46 10.58 17.11
CA ALA A 49 -28.00 10.44 16.98
C ALA A 49 -27.32 11.77 16.63
N THR A 50 -27.89 12.53 15.69
CA THR A 50 -27.43 13.87 15.31
C THR A 50 -27.55 14.83 16.49
N TRP A 51 -28.68 14.82 17.20
CA TRP A 51 -28.87 15.62 18.41
C TRP A 51 -27.80 15.31 19.47
N PHE A 52 -27.51 14.03 19.71
CA PHE A 52 -26.48 13.61 20.66
C PHE A 52 -25.07 14.07 20.23
N ARG A 53 -24.74 13.95 18.93
CA ARG A 53 -23.47 14.43 18.37
C ARG A 53 -23.29 15.92 18.58
N GLU A 54 -24.26 16.74 18.17
CA GLU A 54 -24.17 18.20 18.21
C GLU A 54 -24.29 18.77 19.63
N THR A 55 -25.13 18.19 20.48
CA THR A 55 -25.42 18.74 21.81
C THR A 55 -24.40 18.30 22.86
N ILE A 56 -23.91 17.07 22.77
CA ILE A 56 -23.08 16.45 23.82
C ILE A 56 -21.65 16.22 23.34
N VAL A 57 -21.47 15.50 22.21
CA VAL A 57 -20.14 15.04 21.78
C VAL A 57 -19.27 16.20 21.29
N GLU A 58 -19.78 17.04 20.40
CA GLU A 58 -19.01 18.16 19.81
C GLU A 58 -18.56 19.17 20.87
N PRO A 59 -19.42 19.66 21.78
CA PRO A 59 -18.97 20.60 22.82
C PRO A 59 -17.97 19.97 23.79
N LEU A 60 -18.15 18.69 24.14
CA LEU A 60 -17.23 17.97 25.03
C LEU A 60 -15.86 17.79 24.36
N ASN A 61 -15.84 17.39 23.09
CA ASN A 61 -14.62 17.23 22.32
C ASN A 61 -13.92 18.58 22.10
N ASN A 62 -14.68 19.63 21.75
CA ASN A 62 -14.14 20.98 21.54
C ASN A 62 -13.47 21.54 22.81
N LYS A 63 -14.03 21.23 24.00
CA LYS A 63 -13.44 21.64 25.29
C LYS A 63 -12.20 20.82 25.69
N ASN A 64 -12.20 19.52 25.40
CA ASN A 64 -11.20 18.57 25.91
C ASN A 64 -10.24 18.01 24.84
N ARG A 65 -10.10 18.68 23.68
CA ARG A 65 -9.30 18.13 22.58
C ARG A 65 -7.80 18.19 22.88
N LEU A 66 -7.16 17.04 22.91
CA LEU A 66 -5.70 16.94 22.97
C LEU A 66 -5.09 17.13 21.57
N PRO A 67 -4.06 17.97 21.41
CA PRO A 67 -3.35 18.07 20.14
C PRO A 67 -2.55 16.79 19.90
N TYR A 68 -2.67 16.22 18.70
CA TYR A 68 -1.80 15.16 18.21
C TYR A 68 -1.07 15.66 16.97
N TYR A 69 0.17 15.21 16.79
CA TYR A 69 1.01 15.62 15.67
C TYR A 69 1.46 14.40 14.89
N HIS A 70 1.56 14.56 13.57
CA HIS A 70 2.19 13.54 12.74
C HIS A 70 3.69 13.56 12.96
N ARG A 71 4.28 12.40 13.25
CA ARG A 71 5.74 12.26 13.43
C ARG A 71 6.43 12.57 12.11
N LYS A 72 7.42 13.46 12.14
CA LYS A 72 8.29 13.74 11.00
C LYS A 72 9.65 13.09 11.25
N LEU A 73 10.05 12.20 10.36
CA LEU A 73 11.35 11.56 10.37
C LEU A 73 12.21 12.23 9.29
N SER A 74 13.42 12.65 9.66
CA SER A 74 14.40 13.11 8.68
C SER A 74 14.93 11.91 7.88
N ARG A 75 15.38 12.18 6.65
CA ARG A 75 16.08 11.18 5.85
C ARG A 75 17.45 10.88 6.48
N VAL A 76 17.83 9.62 6.42
CA VAL A 76 19.12 9.04 6.78
C VAL A 76 19.88 8.73 5.49
N PRO A 77 21.22 8.70 5.49
CA PRO A 77 22.00 8.14 4.40
C PRO A 77 21.48 6.79 3.91
N GLU A 78 21.49 6.59 2.60
CA GLU A 78 21.08 5.33 1.99
C GLU A 78 22.20 4.28 2.09
N ILE A 79 21.87 3.01 1.79
CA ILE A 79 22.81 1.88 1.96
C ILE A 79 24.04 1.96 1.06
N ASP A 80 23.97 2.69 -0.05
CA ASP A 80 25.06 2.90 -0.99
C ASP A 80 26.10 3.93 -0.51
N GLU A 81 25.70 4.84 0.37
CA GLU A 81 26.59 5.81 1.02
C GLU A 81 27.28 5.24 2.27
N CYS A 82 26.69 4.21 2.88
CA CYS A 82 27.23 3.57 4.08
C CYS A 82 28.54 2.80 3.83
N GLY A 83 29.46 2.88 4.79
CA GLY A 83 30.64 2.00 4.82
C GLY A 83 30.25 0.54 5.03
N VAL A 84 30.96 -0.39 4.38
CA VAL A 84 30.64 -1.84 4.40
C VAL A 84 30.54 -2.42 5.82
N ASN A 85 31.41 -1.95 6.73
CA ASN A 85 31.49 -2.42 8.11
C ASN A 85 30.79 -1.49 9.11
N ASP A 86 30.18 -0.40 8.66
CA ASP A 86 29.45 0.53 9.53
C ASP A 86 28.05 -0.02 9.85
N LYS A 87 27.95 -0.65 11.02
CA LYS A 87 26.69 -1.24 11.49
C LYS A 87 25.67 -0.19 11.90
N ALA A 88 26.10 1.00 12.34
CA ALA A 88 25.18 2.06 12.76
C ALA A 88 24.49 2.65 11.53
N CYS A 89 25.26 3.01 10.50
CA CYS A 89 24.71 3.49 9.22
C CYS A 89 23.79 2.44 8.59
N PHE A 90 24.21 1.17 8.58
CA PHE A 90 23.37 0.07 8.08
C PHE A 90 22.04 -0.05 8.84
N PHE A 91 22.07 0.05 10.17
CA PHE A 91 20.87 -0.07 10.98
C PHE A 91 19.87 1.06 10.67
N GLU A 92 20.33 2.31 10.65
CA GLU A 92 19.48 3.45 10.36
C GLU A 92 18.90 3.40 8.94
N ALA A 93 19.72 3.02 7.94
CA ALA A 93 19.28 2.84 6.56
C ALA A 93 18.25 1.70 6.42
N ASN A 94 18.43 0.59 7.15
CA ASN A 94 17.48 -0.53 7.13
C ASN A 94 16.14 -0.15 7.78
N GLU A 95 16.16 0.62 8.86
CA GLU A 95 14.94 1.13 9.50
C GLU A 95 14.20 2.12 8.58
N GLN A 96 14.92 3.01 7.89
CA GLN A 96 14.30 3.86 6.87
C GLN A 96 13.67 3.02 5.75
N PHE A 97 14.37 2.00 5.25
CA PHE A 97 13.84 1.10 4.22
C PHE A 97 12.55 0.38 4.67
N ARG A 98 12.50 -0.09 5.93
CA ARG A 98 11.29 -0.73 6.50
C ARG A 98 10.11 0.23 6.58
N LEU A 99 10.37 1.48 7.00
CA LEU A 99 9.34 2.52 7.04
C LEU A 99 8.85 2.89 5.64
N ASP A 100 9.76 3.06 4.68
CA ASP A 100 9.40 3.36 3.30
C ASP A 100 8.60 2.19 2.67
N LYS A 101 8.96 0.93 2.94
CA LYS A 101 8.18 -0.25 2.51
C LYS A 101 6.77 -0.25 3.09
N MET A 102 6.62 0.12 4.36
CA MET A 102 5.31 0.23 5.01
C MET A 102 4.47 1.34 4.37
N VAL A 103 5.05 2.52 4.13
CA VAL A 103 4.39 3.65 3.47
C VAL A 103 3.97 3.28 2.05
N ASP A 104 4.86 2.66 1.27
CA ASP A 104 4.59 2.24 -0.11
C ASP A 104 3.42 1.25 -0.17
N GLY A 105 3.28 0.35 0.80
CA GLY A 105 2.14 -0.55 0.82
C GLY A 105 0.83 0.12 1.30
N PHE A 106 0.87 1.12 2.17
CA PHE A 106 -0.32 1.94 2.46
C PHE A 106 -0.75 2.78 1.24
N ILE A 107 0.19 3.19 0.40
CA ILE A 107 -0.11 3.83 -0.90
C ILE A 107 -0.88 2.86 -1.79
N LEU A 108 -0.41 1.61 -1.93
CA LEU A 108 -1.13 0.57 -2.68
C LEU A 108 -2.53 0.30 -2.11
N GLN A 109 -2.66 0.19 -0.79
CA GLN A 109 -3.95 0.00 -0.14
C GLN A 109 -4.92 1.15 -0.49
N THR A 110 -4.42 2.39 -0.49
CA THR A 110 -5.22 3.56 -0.88
C THR A 110 -5.66 3.49 -2.34
N LEU A 111 -4.78 3.10 -3.26
CA LEU A 111 -5.12 2.93 -4.68
C LEU A 111 -6.15 1.82 -4.88
N ARG A 112 -5.99 0.70 -4.17
CA ARG A 112 -6.95 -0.41 -4.19
C ARG A 112 -8.33 0.02 -3.71
N HIS A 113 -8.41 0.79 -2.61
CA HIS A 113 -9.68 1.35 -2.14
C HIS A 113 -10.31 2.32 -3.15
N ARG A 114 -9.51 3.08 -3.90
CA ARG A 114 -10.05 3.95 -4.97
C ARG A 114 -10.62 3.12 -6.12
N ALA A 115 -9.92 2.08 -6.55
CA ALA A 115 -10.38 1.18 -7.61
C ALA A 115 -11.68 0.48 -7.19
N ASP A 116 -11.71 -0.10 -5.99
CA ASP A 116 -12.88 -0.76 -5.42
C ASP A 116 -14.09 0.20 -5.31
N ARG A 117 -13.90 1.42 -4.79
CA ARG A 117 -14.97 2.43 -4.75
C ARG A 117 -15.49 2.80 -6.14
N CYS A 118 -14.61 2.91 -7.13
CA CYS A 118 -15.01 3.24 -8.50
C CYS A 118 -15.85 2.10 -9.10
N LEU A 119 -15.37 0.86 -8.99
CA LEU A 119 -16.08 -0.32 -9.50
C LEU A 119 -17.45 -0.48 -8.83
N ASN A 120 -17.51 -0.32 -7.50
CA ASN A 120 -18.77 -0.41 -6.75
C ASN A 120 -19.74 0.75 -7.04
N TYR A 121 -19.24 1.94 -7.41
CA TYR A 121 -20.11 3.07 -7.75
C TYR A 121 -20.74 2.91 -9.14
N HIS A 122 -19.96 2.39 -10.10
CA HIS A 122 -20.41 2.31 -11.49
C HIS A 122 -21.08 0.99 -11.87
N GLU A 123 -20.88 -0.10 -11.11
CA GLU A 123 -21.45 -1.48 -11.21
C GLU A 123 -21.55 -2.13 -12.61
N THR A 124 -22.18 -1.46 -13.58
CA THR A 124 -22.45 -1.94 -14.95
C THR A 124 -21.46 -1.41 -15.97
N ASP A 125 -20.96 -0.17 -15.84
CA ASP A 125 -20.02 0.44 -16.78
C ASP A 125 -18.69 0.81 -16.11
N PHE A 126 -17.67 -0.01 -16.32
CA PHE A 126 -16.34 0.23 -15.74
C PHE A 126 -15.45 1.15 -16.57
N SER A 127 -15.92 1.67 -17.71
CA SER A 127 -15.13 2.57 -18.55
C SER A 127 -14.60 3.82 -17.81
N PRO A 128 -15.35 4.45 -16.88
CA PRO A 128 -14.84 5.61 -16.14
C PRO A 128 -13.71 5.24 -15.14
N CYS A 129 -13.64 3.96 -14.74
CA CYS A 129 -12.67 3.46 -13.77
C CYS A 129 -11.31 3.10 -14.40
N ALA A 130 -11.20 3.14 -15.73
CA ALA A 130 -9.98 2.81 -16.47
C ALA A 130 -8.71 3.45 -15.88
N LYS A 131 -8.75 4.76 -15.60
CA LYS A 131 -7.59 5.48 -15.04
C LYS A 131 -7.19 4.98 -13.65
N VAL A 132 -8.17 4.70 -12.79
CA VAL A 132 -7.90 4.29 -11.41
C VAL A 132 -7.32 2.87 -11.38
N ILE A 133 -7.78 2.01 -12.28
CA ILE A 133 -7.27 0.65 -12.45
C ILE A 133 -5.83 0.70 -13.01
N GLU A 134 -5.57 1.59 -13.97
CA GLU A 134 -4.23 1.81 -14.52
C GLU A 134 -3.25 2.28 -13.44
N ASP A 135 -3.64 3.30 -12.67
CA ASP A 135 -2.83 3.81 -11.57
C ASP A 135 -2.53 2.68 -10.57
N LEU A 136 -3.49 1.79 -10.29
CA LEU A 136 -3.26 0.65 -9.40
C LEU A 136 -2.25 -0.34 -9.98
N GLU A 137 -2.45 -0.83 -11.21
CA GLU A 137 -1.60 -1.86 -11.82
C GLU A 137 -0.16 -1.36 -12.06
N GLU A 138 0.03 -0.09 -12.46
CA GLU A 138 1.35 0.51 -12.61
C GLU A 138 2.09 0.56 -11.26
N ASN A 139 1.39 0.94 -10.18
CA ASN A 139 1.98 1.02 -8.84
C ASN A 139 2.22 -0.36 -8.23
N GLU A 140 1.31 -1.33 -8.41
CA GLU A 140 1.51 -2.72 -7.99
C GLU A 140 2.75 -3.31 -8.67
N LEU A 141 2.94 -3.06 -9.97
CA LEU A 141 4.14 -3.50 -10.68
C LEU A 141 5.40 -2.84 -10.12
N ASN A 142 5.39 -1.52 -9.88
CA ASN A 142 6.53 -0.81 -9.33
C ASN A 142 6.89 -1.32 -7.93
N PHE A 143 5.89 -1.59 -7.11
CA PHE A 143 6.06 -2.18 -5.79
C PHE A 143 6.66 -3.59 -5.89
N PHE A 144 6.16 -4.45 -6.77
CA PHE A 144 6.69 -5.80 -6.99
C PHE A 144 8.13 -5.77 -7.52
N ILE A 145 8.45 -4.84 -8.43
CA ILE A 145 9.83 -4.66 -8.92
C ILE A 145 10.78 -4.31 -7.76
N LYS A 146 10.36 -3.45 -6.82
CA LYS A 146 11.19 -3.06 -5.68
C LYS A 146 11.26 -4.14 -4.60
N TYR A 147 10.12 -4.69 -4.18
CA TYR A 147 10.00 -5.53 -2.98
C TYR A 147 9.68 -7.00 -3.22
N GLY A 148 9.21 -7.37 -4.41
CA GLY A 148 8.85 -8.75 -4.75
C GLY A 148 10.05 -9.69 -4.70
N GLU A 149 9.81 -10.98 -4.46
CA GLU A 149 10.83 -12.06 -4.51
C GLU A 149 12.05 -11.89 -3.59
N LEU A 150 12.07 -10.88 -2.70
CA LEU A 150 13.19 -10.65 -1.79
C LEU A 150 13.20 -11.63 -0.60
N GLY A 151 12.09 -12.34 -0.36
CA GLY A 151 11.90 -13.19 0.82
C GLY A 151 11.37 -12.41 2.02
N GLY A 152 10.94 -13.13 3.06
CA GLY A 152 10.42 -12.50 4.29
C GLY A 152 11.50 -11.74 5.06
N GLU A 153 12.72 -12.25 5.05
CA GLU A 153 13.85 -11.75 5.83
C GLU A 153 14.69 -10.69 5.12
N ALA A 154 14.16 -10.11 4.04
CA ALA A 154 14.92 -9.22 3.18
C ALA A 154 15.31 -7.92 3.89
N ASP A 155 16.59 -7.57 3.79
CA ASP A 155 17.13 -6.29 4.23
C ASP A 155 17.27 -5.30 3.07
N VAL A 156 17.58 -4.04 3.41
CA VAL A 156 17.90 -2.98 2.43
C VAL A 156 19.03 -3.38 1.45
N ARG A 157 19.96 -4.23 1.88
CA ARG A 157 21.06 -4.77 1.04
C ARG A 157 20.54 -5.65 -0.09
N ASP A 158 19.57 -6.52 0.19
CA ASP A 158 19.01 -7.41 -0.83
C ASP A 158 18.20 -6.61 -1.86
N ALA A 159 17.44 -5.61 -1.41
CA ALA A 159 16.75 -4.68 -2.30
C ALA A 159 17.73 -3.91 -3.20
N TYR A 160 18.83 -3.44 -2.64
CA TYR A 160 19.90 -2.76 -3.39
C TYR A 160 20.59 -3.69 -4.39
N MET A 161 20.86 -4.94 -4.03
CA MET A 161 21.39 -5.92 -4.96
C MET A 161 20.39 -6.23 -6.07
N LYS A 162 19.10 -6.39 -5.77
CA LYS A 162 18.04 -6.57 -6.79
C LYS A 162 18.02 -5.40 -7.78
N GLN A 163 18.10 -4.16 -7.28
CA GLN A 163 18.20 -2.97 -8.11
C GLN A 163 19.43 -3.00 -9.03
N LYS A 164 20.60 -3.40 -8.52
CA LYS A 164 21.82 -3.56 -9.33
C LYS A 164 21.65 -4.61 -10.42
N HIS A 165 21.10 -5.77 -10.10
CA HIS A 165 20.85 -6.84 -11.07
C HIS A 165 19.94 -6.35 -12.20
N ARG A 166 18.88 -5.61 -11.85
CA ARG A 166 17.99 -4.97 -12.82
C ARG A 166 18.75 -3.99 -13.72
N LEU A 167 19.52 -3.06 -13.16
CA LEU A 167 20.26 -2.06 -13.95
C LEU A 167 21.31 -2.70 -14.88
N ILE A 168 21.99 -3.75 -14.42
CA ILE A 168 22.93 -4.51 -15.26
C ILE A 168 22.19 -5.21 -16.39
N TRP A 169 21.02 -5.79 -16.11
CA TRP A 169 20.20 -6.46 -17.11
C TRP A 169 19.65 -5.48 -18.15
N GLU A 170 19.13 -4.32 -17.71
CA GLU A 170 18.62 -3.26 -18.59
C GLU A 170 19.73 -2.70 -19.50
N ARG A 171 20.95 -2.56 -18.96
CA ARG A 171 22.12 -2.15 -19.76
C ARG A 171 22.51 -3.19 -20.83
N ARG A 172 22.27 -4.48 -20.57
CA ARG A 172 22.59 -5.57 -21.51
C ARG A 172 21.54 -5.79 -22.60
N HIS A 173 20.31 -5.32 -22.38
CA HIS A 173 19.17 -5.53 -23.28
C HIS A 173 18.47 -4.20 -23.63
N PRO A 174 19.16 -3.26 -24.31
CA PRO A 174 18.55 -1.99 -24.71
C PRO A 174 17.35 -2.18 -25.64
N GLU A 175 17.37 -3.20 -26.51
CA GLU A 175 16.29 -3.51 -27.45
C GLU A 175 14.96 -3.79 -26.73
N ILE A 176 14.99 -4.61 -25.68
CA ILE A 176 13.80 -4.93 -24.88
C ILE A 176 13.28 -3.67 -24.17
N MET A 177 14.18 -2.80 -23.71
CA MET A 177 13.81 -1.55 -23.04
C MET A 177 13.18 -0.55 -24.00
N GLU A 178 13.66 -0.46 -25.23
CA GLU A 178 13.02 0.35 -26.27
C GLU A 178 11.64 -0.17 -26.64
N GLU A 179 11.49 -1.49 -26.83
CA GLU A 179 10.19 -2.11 -27.09
C GLU A 179 9.21 -1.86 -25.96
N ARG A 180 9.64 -2.02 -24.69
CA ARG A 180 8.80 -1.73 -23.52
C ARG A 180 8.37 -0.27 -23.48
N LYS A 181 9.27 0.67 -23.82
CA LYS A 181 8.94 2.10 -23.90
C LYS A 181 7.93 2.40 -25.01
N ARG A 182 8.08 1.78 -26.18
CA ARG A 182 7.11 1.90 -27.30
C ARG A 182 5.74 1.36 -26.88
N ALA A 183 5.70 0.16 -26.31
CA ALA A 183 4.46 -0.46 -25.82
C ALA A 183 3.75 0.38 -24.74
N LEU A 184 4.49 0.94 -23.77
CA LEU A 184 3.94 1.84 -22.75
C LEU A 184 3.40 3.13 -23.37
N LYS A 185 4.09 3.70 -24.37
CA LYS A 185 3.63 4.91 -25.06
C LYS A 185 2.34 4.64 -25.82
N GLU A 186 2.29 3.55 -26.60
CA GLU A 186 1.10 3.13 -27.32
C GLU A 186 -0.08 2.85 -26.37
N HIS A 187 0.19 2.22 -25.22
CA HIS A 187 -0.82 1.98 -24.19
C HIS A 187 -1.41 3.29 -23.66
N LYS A 188 -0.56 4.26 -23.29
CA LYS A 188 -1.00 5.57 -22.81
C LYS A 188 -1.78 6.35 -23.87
N GLU A 189 -1.40 6.23 -25.14
CA GLU A 189 -2.15 6.82 -26.26
C GLU A 189 -3.53 6.17 -26.45
N LYS A 190 -3.63 4.83 -26.35
CA LYS A 190 -4.93 4.11 -26.38
C LYS A 190 -5.82 4.53 -25.21
N LEU A 191 -5.27 4.60 -24.00
CA LEU A 191 -5.99 5.02 -22.82
C LEU A 191 -6.50 6.46 -22.96
N ALA A 192 -5.71 7.36 -23.53
CA ALA A 192 -6.14 8.73 -23.84
C ALA A 192 -7.26 8.80 -24.90
N ARG A 193 -7.34 7.82 -25.81
CA ARG A 193 -8.45 7.66 -26.75
C ARG A 193 -9.70 7.00 -26.15
N GLY A 194 -9.62 6.52 -24.89
CA GLY A 194 -10.71 5.80 -24.22
C GLY A 194 -10.73 4.29 -24.51
N GLU A 195 -9.72 3.76 -25.19
CA GLU A 195 -9.55 2.33 -25.41
C GLU A 195 -8.79 1.74 -24.22
N PHE A 196 -9.50 1.04 -23.33
CA PHE A 196 -8.90 0.41 -22.15
C PHE A 196 -8.65 -1.09 -22.38
N ASP A 197 -7.39 -1.50 -22.30
CA ASP A 197 -6.97 -2.91 -22.49
C ASP A 197 -6.44 -3.50 -21.18
N TYR A 198 -7.27 -4.31 -20.51
CA TYR A 198 -6.89 -5.02 -19.27
C TYR A 198 -5.72 -6.01 -19.46
N SER A 199 -5.42 -6.45 -20.69
CA SER A 199 -4.41 -7.47 -20.96
C SER A 199 -2.97 -6.92 -20.94
N PHE A 200 -2.80 -5.61 -21.06
CA PHE A 200 -1.49 -4.96 -21.13
C PHE A 200 -0.60 -5.30 -19.90
N TRP A 201 -1.18 -5.25 -18.71
CA TRP A 201 -0.51 -5.61 -17.45
C TRP A 201 -0.60 -7.12 -17.12
N LYS A 202 -1.42 -7.90 -17.84
CA LYS A 202 -1.78 -9.29 -17.52
C LYS A 202 -1.31 -10.29 -18.59
N LYS A 203 -0.03 -10.26 -18.95
CA LYS A 203 0.54 -11.15 -20.00
C LYS A 203 0.74 -12.63 -19.60
N GLY A 204 0.13 -13.13 -18.52
CA GLY A 204 0.20 -14.57 -18.22
C GLY A 204 0.06 -15.03 -16.77
N MET A 205 -0.29 -14.15 -15.83
CA MET A 205 -0.55 -14.49 -14.43
C MET A 205 -1.86 -13.84 -14.01
N PHE A 206 -2.79 -14.60 -13.44
CA PHE A 206 -4.03 -14.02 -12.92
C PHE A 206 -3.68 -13.09 -11.75
N TRP A 207 -4.52 -12.08 -11.47
CA TRP A 207 -4.37 -11.23 -10.29
C TRP A 207 -4.29 -12.06 -8.98
N GLN A 208 -4.98 -13.21 -8.97
CA GLN A 208 -4.93 -14.18 -7.88
C GLN A 208 -3.58 -14.91 -7.76
N ASP A 209 -2.84 -15.06 -8.86
CA ASP A 209 -1.51 -15.67 -8.85
C ASP A 209 -0.46 -14.68 -8.31
N LYS A 210 -0.54 -13.40 -8.68
CA LYS A 210 0.34 -12.34 -8.12
C LYS A 210 0.31 -12.33 -6.59
N LYS A 211 -0.89 -12.46 -6.01
CA LYS A 211 -1.13 -12.56 -4.56
C LYS A 211 -0.35 -13.71 -3.89
N ASN A 212 -0.02 -14.79 -4.61
CA ASN A 212 0.69 -15.95 -4.07
C ASN A 212 2.23 -15.82 -4.13
N TYR A 213 2.77 -14.92 -4.97
CA TYR A 213 4.19 -14.57 -5.02
C TYR A 213 4.52 -13.33 -4.18
N GLU A 214 3.50 -12.72 -3.61
CA GLU A 214 3.59 -11.60 -2.69
C GLU A 214 3.64 -12.16 -1.25
N PRO A 215 4.62 -11.77 -0.41
CA PRO A 215 4.41 -11.95 1.03
C PRO A 215 3.09 -11.26 1.37
N PRO A 216 2.26 -11.84 2.26
CA PRO A 216 0.97 -11.26 2.59
C PRO A 216 1.18 -9.77 2.89
N TYR A 217 0.30 -8.92 2.38
CA TYR A 217 0.22 -7.47 2.68
C TYR A 217 0.11 -7.16 4.18
N GLU A 218 0.30 -8.16 5.05
CA GLU A 218 0.59 -8.00 6.44
C GLU A 218 1.93 -7.27 6.58
N PHE A 219 1.82 -5.94 6.70
CA PHE A 219 2.84 -5.03 7.24
C PHE A 219 3.35 -5.45 8.64
N HIS A 220 2.88 -6.57 9.16
CA HIS A 220 3.23 -7.21 10.41
C HIS A 220 4.15 -8.41 10.20
N MET A 221 5.26 -8.21 9.49
CA MET A 221 6.43 -9.04 9.75
C MET A 221 7.09 -8.49 11.02
N SER A 222 6.61 -8.96 12.18
CA SER A 222 7.02 -8.48 13.51
C SER A 222 8.37 -9.02 13.97
N LYS A 223 9.06 -9.83 13.15
CA LYS A 223 10.38 -10.36 13.50
C LYS A 223 11.39 -9.98 12.43
N ALA A 224 12.45 -9.28 12.84
CA ALA A 224 13.73 -9.49 12.20
C ALA A 224 14.05 -10.97 12.41
N SER A 225 14.32 -11.70 11.34
CA SER A 225 15.05 -12.94 11.53
C SER A 225 16.35 -12.56 12.22
N LEU A 226 16.61 -13.19 13.36
CA LEU A 226 17.89 -13.02 14.03
C LEU A 226 18.96 -13.35 12.99
N GLU A 227 20.11 -12.67 13.02
CA GLU A 227 21.19 -12.88 12.05
C GLU A 227 21.67 -14.35 11.96
N GLY A 228 21.21 -15.22 12.86
CA GLY A 228 21.39 -16.67 12.86
C GLY A 228 20.41 -17.50 11.99
N ASP A 229 19.30 -16.94 11.53
CA ASP A 229 18.33 -17.63 10.65
C ASP A 229 18.65 -17.43 9.16
N LYS A 230 19.60 -16.54 8.85
CA LYS A 230 20.09 -16.36 7.48
C LYS A 230 20.77 -17.65 7.01
N PRO A 231 20.45 -18.15 5.80
CA PRO A 231 21.20 -19.27 5.21
C PRO A 231 22.70 -18.94 5.19
N LEU A 232 23.54 -19.88 5.64
CA LEU A 232 24.99 -19.65 5.76
C LEU A 232 25.63 -19.27 4.41
N SER A 233 25.06 -19.74 3.30
CA SER A 233 25.47 -19.42 1.93
C SER A 233 24.26 -19.35 0.99
N LYS A 234 24.33 -18.52 -0.06
CA LYS A 234 23.33 -18.46 -1.14
C LYS A 234 23.63 -19.43 -2.31
N ASP A 235 24.76 -20.14 -2.27
CA ASP A 235 25.17 -21.06 -3.33
C ASP A 235 24.52 -22.44 -3.18
N TRP A 236 23.88 -22.93 -4.24
CA TRP A 236 23.24 -24.25 -4.22
C TRP A 236 24.24 -25.41 -4.13
N GLU A 237 25.47 -25.23 -4.65
CA GLU A 237 26.55 -26.22 -4.56
C GLU A 237 27.03 -26.42 -3.11
N TYR A 238 26.92 -25.38 -2.28
CA TYR A 238 27.23 -25.46 -0.85
C TYR A 238 26.33 -26.48 -0.15
N TYR A 239 25.01 -26.36 -0.34
CA TYR A 239 24.04 -27.29 0.24
C TYR A 239 24.17 -28.71 -0.28
N LYS A 240 24.57 -28.87 -1.56
CA LYS A 240 24.87 -30.18 -2.13
C LYS A 240 26.06 -30.84 -1.44
N LYS A 241 27.10 -30.07 -1.08
CA LYS A 241 28.26 -30.56 -0.34
C LYS A 241 27.94 -30.86 1.13
N VAL A 242 27.18 -29.99 1.80
CA VAL A 242 26.70 -30.25 3.18
C VAL A 242 25.84 -31.51 3.27
N ALA A 243 24.99 -31.74 2.26
CA ALA A 243 24.16 -32.95 2.19
C ALA A 243 24.98 -34.23 1.95
N GLN A 244 26.15 -34.13 1.32
CA GLN A 244 27.06 -35.26 1.06
C GLN A 244 28.00 -35.50 2.24
N ASP A 245 28.52 -34.43 2.85
CA ASP A 245 29.46 -34.45 3.97
C ASP A 245 28.93 -33.63 5.15
N PRO A 246 28.30 -34.27 6.16
CA PRO A 246 27.76 -33.60 7.36
C PRO A 246 28.84 -32.94 8.25
N GLU A 247 30.11 -33.21 7.99
CA GLU A 247 31.24 -32.61 8.73
C GLU A 247 31.78 -31.34 8.09
N PHE A 248 31.44 -31.08 6.82
CA PHE A 248 31.91 -29.92 6.04
C PHE A 248 31.57 -28.58 6.71
N ASP A 249 30.43 -28.50 7.40
CA ASP A 249 29.95 -27.28 8.05
C ASP A 249 30.48 -27.08 9.48
N LYS A 250 31.07 -28.12 10.10
CA LYS A 250 31.53 -28.07 11.51
C LYS A 250 32.72 -27.12 11.70
N GLU A 251 33.45 -26.78 10.64
CA GLU A 251 34.61 -25.87 10.67
C GLU A 251 34.22 -24.38 10.81
N GLN A 252 32.97 -23.99 10.51
CA GLN A 252 32.54 -22.58 10.42
C GLN A 252 31.83 -22.05 11.69
N GLY A 253 31.64 -22.88 12.72
CA GLY A 253 31.31 -22.42 14.07
C GLY A 253 29.94 -21.75 14.29
N LYS A 254 28.92 -22.04 13.47
CA LYS A 254 27.53 -21.59 13.73
C LYS A 254 26.59 -22.79 13.84
N LYS A 255 25.96 -22.98 15.00
CA LYS A 255 24.89 -23.96 15.19
C LYS A 255 23.55 -23.25 15.01
N SER A 256 22.74 -23.68 14.04
CA SER A 256 21.32 -23.31 13.99
C SER A 256 20.57 -24.13 15.05
N GLU A 257 20.41 -23.59 16.25
CA GLU A 257 19.55 -24.21 17.27
C GLU A 257 18.10 -23.84 16.98
N PHE A 258 17.39 -24.72 16.26
CA PHE A 258 15.95 -24.62 16.10
C PHE A 258 15.27 -25.07 17.39
N HIS A 259 14.83 -24.11 18.22
CA HIS A 259 13.96 -24.40 19.34
C HIS A 259 12.50 -24.42 18.85
N LEU A 260 11.90 -25.61 18.83
CA LEU A 260 10.44 -25.77 18.82
C LEU A 260 9.96 -25.46 20.23
N PHE A 261 9.74 -24.17 20.54
CA PHE A 261 8.74 -23.57 21.44
C PHE A 261 8.99 -22.07 21.55
#